data_AF-A0A0D6QQF1-F1
#
_entry.id   AF-A0A0D6QQF1-F1
#
_cell.length_a   1.000
_cell.length_b   1.000
_cell.length_c   1.000
_cell.angle_alpha   90.00
_cell.angle_beta   90.00
_cell.angle_gamma   90.00
#
_symmetry.space_group_name_H-M   'P 1'
#
loop_
_entity.id
_entity.type
_entity.pdbx_description
1 polymer ?
#
loop_
_entity_poly.entity_id
_entity_poly.type
_entity_poly.pdbx_seq_one_letter_code
_entity_poly.pdbx_strand_id
1 'polypeptide(L)'
;MAPGLAARAAGRLILTPPRHPAPRAEREALARAEPLALPGGGGALRAWRLGCGPAVLLLHGWGGRAGQLLPIAEALAAAGCSAVTVDAPAHGASPGCLASMIHFAEAASAAAAALGARMAVGHSLGGSAVVLAMIRGLRLDAAVAISPPRGPAGFVSHAAAELGVSAAALGADMERRLGVSPDALDLPRLAPPGAAPLLVIHDPGDREIPFADGAALAEGWPTARLLATEGLGHRRILRDPGVIAAVVAHARERLPRCGGCGRLATAASPEPRCDGCAMADDLWDRDRRRAAS
;
A
#
# COMPACT_ATOMS: atom_id res chain seq x y z
N MET A 1 19.85 -24.19 -23.74
CA MET A 1 19.40 -24.46 -22.36
C MET A 1 18.14 -25.30 -22.41
N ALA A 2 17.97 -26.29 -21.54
CA ALA A 2 16.69 -27.02 -21.44
C ALA A 2 15.56 -26.02 -21.08
N PRO A 3 14.37 -26.09 -21.71
CA PRO A 3 13.28 -25.12 -21.51
C PRO A 3 12.92 -24.87 -20.03
N GLY A 4 13.00 -25.91 -19.18
CA GLY A 4 12.74 -25.80 -17.74
C GLY A 4 13.80 -25.01 -16.96
N LEU A 5 15.07 -25.02 -17.39
CA LEU A 5 16.13 -24.23 -16.75
C LEU A 5 16.01 -22.75 -17.09
N ALA A 6 15.66 -22.43 -18.34
CA ALA A 6 15.42 -21.06 -18.78
C ALA A 6 14.24 -20.42 -18.01
N ALA A 7 13.13 -21.14 -17.86
CA ALA A 7 11.98 -20.67 -17.09
C ALA A 7 12.32 -20.45 -15.60
N ARG A 8 13.14 -21.32 -14.99
CA ARG A 8 13.59 -21.15 -13.60
C ARG A 8 14.50 -19.93 -13.42
N ALA A 9 15.39 -19.68 -14.38
CA ALA A 9 16.26 -18.50 -14.36
C ALA A 9 15.45 -17.20 -14.55
N ALA A 10 14.57 -17.19 -15.57
CA ALA A 10 13.62 -16.10 -15.80
C ALA A 10 12.75 -15.84 -14.57
N GLY A 11 12.22 -16.89 -13.94
CA GLY A 11 11.43 -16.78 -12.72
C GLY A 11 12.17 -16.12 -11.57
N ARG A 12 13.44 -16.48 -11.36
CA ARG A 12 14.27 -15.81 -10.35
C ARG A 12 14.52 -14.34 -10.71
N LEU A 13 14.77 -14.05 -11.98
CA LEU A 13 15.02 -12.70 -12.47
C LEU A 13 13.81 -11.78 -12.23
N ILE A 14 12.60 -12.21 -12.62
CA ILE A 14 11.39 -11.39 -12.46
C ILE A 14 10.97 -11.19 -11.00
N LEU A 15 11.47 -12.05 -10.09
CA LEU A 15 11.30 -11.89 -8.64
C LEU A 15 12.42 -11.06 -7.99
N THR A 16 13.45 -10.66 -8.74
CA THR A 16 14.56 -9.84 -8.23
C THR A 16 14.29 -8.38 -8.59
N PRO A 17 13.88 -7.52 -7.63
CA PRO A 17 13.55 -6.14 -7.95
C PRO A 17 14.79 -5.32 -8.27
N PRO A 18 14.69 -4.36 -9.21
CA PRO A 18 15.76 -3.39 -9.40
C PRO A 18 15.86 -2.45 -8.19
N ARG A 19 17.08 -2.00 -7.86
CA ARG A 19 17.33 -1.00 -6.82
C ARG A 19 17.91 0.25 -7.45
N HIS A 20 17.09 1.29 -7.55
CA HIS A 20 17.52 2.59 -8.07
C HIS A 20 17.95 3.51 -6.94
N PRO A 21 19.07 4.26 -7.07
CA PRO A 21 19.47 5.26 -6.11
C PRO A 21 18.36 6.28 -5.87
N ALA A 22 18.08 6.59 -4.61
CA ALA A 22 17.10 7.61 -4.25
C ALA A 22 17.62 9.01 -4.64
N PRO A 23 16.83 9.85 -5.33
CA PRO A 23 17.15 11.26 -5.57
C PRO A 23 17.47 12.00 -4.29
N ARG A 24 18.35 13.01 -4.38
CA ARG A 24 18.79 13.81 -3.23
C ARG A 24 17.62 14.38 -2.43
N ALA A 25 16.62 14.96 -3.12
CA ALA A 25 15.44 15.53 -2.49
C ALA A 25 14.63 14.51 -1.68
N GLU A 26 14.47 13.28 -2.19
CA GLU A 26 13.79 12.20 -1.46
C GLU A 26 14.57 11.80 -0.20
N ARG A 27 15.91 11.69 -0.29
CA ARG A 27 16.76 11.36 0.87
C ARG A 27 16.71 12.44 1.94
N GLU A 28 16.81 13.71 1.54
CA GLU A 28 16.75 14.85 2.46
C GLU A 28 15.38 14.97 3.14
N ALA A 29 14.30 14.65 2.42
CA ALA A 29 12.96 14.64 2.99
C ALA A 29 12.75 13.46 3.96
N LEU A 30 13.16 12.24 3.60
CA LEU A 30 13.09 11.09 4.52
C LEU A 30 13.96 11.29 5.77
N ALA A 31 15.09 11.98 5.66
CA ALA A 31 15.96 12.28 6.80
C ALA A 31 15.30 13.21 7.84
N ARG A 32 14.22 13.93 7.48
CA ARG A 32 13.43 14.75 8.40
C ARG A 32 12.26 14.00 9.03
N ALA A 33 11.94 12.80 8.52
CA ALA A 33 10.87 11.96 9.05
C ALA A 33 11.39 11.04 10.16
N GLU A 34 10.51 10.58 11.04
CA GLU A 34 10.87 9.64 12.11
C GLU A 34 11.16 8.26 11.51
N PRO A 35 12.39 7.71 11.64
CA PRO A 35 12.70 6.40 11.11
C PRO A 35 12.09 5.29 11.99
N LEU A 36 11.54 4.26 11.35
CA LEU A 36 10.92 3.11 11.97
C LEU A 36 11.48 1.80 11.38
N ALA A 37 11.39 0.74 12.19
CA ALA A 37 11.57 -0.63 11.75
C ALA A 37 10.26 -1.39 11.96
N LEU A 38 9.68 -1.91 10.89
CA LEU A 38 8.40 -2.64 10.93
C LEU A 38 8.59 -4.12 10.59
N PRO A 39 7.76 -5.03 11.12
CA PRO A 39 7.79 -6.42 10.69
C PRO A 39 7.35 -6.55 9.22
N GLY A 40 8.02 -7.42 8.45
CA GLY A 40 7.76 -7.60 7.01
C GLY A 40 7.73 -9.04 6.51
N GLY A 41 7.42 -10.02 7.37
CA GLY A 41 7.36 -11.45 7.04
C GLY A 41 8.73 -12.14 6.85
N GLY A 42 9.68 -11.47 6.19
CA GLY A 42 11.05 -11.97 5.92
C GLY A 42 12.19 -11.12 6.52
N GLY A 43 11.87 -10.16 7.39
CA GLY A 43 12.83 -9.27 8.03
C GLY A 43 12.21 -7.93 8.44
N ALA A 44 13.00 -7.07 9.07
CA ALA A 44 12.59 -5.72 9.43
C ALA A 44 12.60 -4.79 8.21
N LEU A 45 11.45 -4.21 7.88
CA LEU A 45 11.28 -3.21 6.85
C LEU A 45 11.77 -1.85 7.35
N ARG A 46 12.35 -1.06 6.45
CA ARG A 46 12.64 0.35 6.69
C ARG A 46 11.42 1.19 6.39
N ALA A 47 11.06 2.06 7.33
CA ALA A 47 9.89 2.90 7.25
C ALA A 47 10.17 4.29 7.82
N TRP A 48 9.34 5.25 7.45
CA TRP A 48 9.43 6.63 7.89
C TRP A 48 8.04 7.18 8.21
N ARG A 49 7.88 7.74 9.40
CA ARG A 49 6.63 8.35 9.87
C ARG A 49 6.68 9.87 9.78
N LEU A 50 5.56 10.43 9.32
CA LEU A 50 5.28 11.85 9.30
C LEU A 50 3.94 12.11 10.00
N GLY A 51 3.88 13.14 10.83
CA GLY A 51 2.66 13.53 11.54
C GLY A 51 2.27 12.60 12.68
N CYS A 52 1.10 12.88 13.26
CA CYS A 52 0.50 12.16 14.37
C CYS A 52 -1.01 12.05 14.13
N GLY A 53 -1.66 11.05 14.72
CA GLY A 53 -3.07 10.73 14.46
C GLY A 53 -3.27 9.29 14.00
N PRO A 54 -4.43 8.94 13.40
CA PRO A 54 -4.66 7.58 12.90
C PRO A 54 -3.58 7.19 11.89
N ALA A 55 -3.05 5.97 12.05
CA ALA A 55 -1.98 5.49 11.20
C ALA A 55 -2.47 5.17 9.78
N VAL A 56 -1.74 5.67 8.79
CA VAL A 56 -1.95 5.39 7.37
C VAL A 56 -0.68 4.77 6.80
N LEU A 57 -0.77 3.55 6.30
CA LEU A 57 0.35 2.85 5.67
C LEU A 57 0.48 3.26 4.19
N LEU A 58 1.67 3.62 3.73
CA LEU A 58 1.94 3.97 2.33
C LEU A 58 2.95 2.98 1.71
N LEU A 59 2.56 2.29 0.64
CA LEU A 59 3.33 1.23 -0.01
C LEU A 59 3.56 1.49 -1.50
N HIS A 60 4.84 1.54 -1.92
CA HIS A 60 5.23 1.87 -3.29
C HIS A 60 5.09 0.66 -4.26
N GLY A 61 5.27 0.89 -5.56
CA GLY A 61 5.26 -0.14 -6.60
C GLY A 61 6.58 -0.90 -6.79
N TRP A 62 6.61 -1.85 -7.72
CA TRP A 62 7.81 -2.65 -8.06
C TRP A 62 8.98 -1.75 -8.49
N GLY A 63 10.20 -2.04 -8.00
CA GLY A 63 11.39 -1.23 -8.25
C GLY A 63 11.37 0.17 -7.60
N GLY A 64 10.33 0.48 -6.83
CA GLY A 64 10.14 1.72 -6.12
C GLY A 64 10.82 1.79 -4.74
N ARG A 65 10.43 2.82 -3.98
CA ARG A 65 10.90 3.11 -2.61
C ARG A 65 9.96 4.10 -1.90
N ALA A 66 10.04 4.15 -0.57
CA ALA A 66 9.25 5.00 0.30
C ALA A 66 9.22 6.48 -0.12
N GLY A 67 10.37 7.01 -0.53
CA GLY A 67 10.52 8.41 -0.94
C GLY A 67 9.60 8.87 -2.07
N GLN A 68 9.08 7.95 -2.90
CA GLN A 68 8.16 8.28 -3.99
C GLN A 68 6.77 8.70 -3.50
N LEU A 69 6.38 8.26 -2.30
CA LEU A 69 5.07 8.53 -1.71
C LEU A 69 5.09 9.70 -0.72
N LEU A 70 6.24 10.35 -0.53
CA LEU A 70 6.39 11.50 0.38
C LEU A 70 5.36 12.61 0.15
N PRO A 71 5.05 13.06 -1.07
CA PRO A 71 4.05 14.12 -1.27
C PRO A 71 2.66 13.76 -0.72
N ILE A 72 2.25 12.49 -0.86
CA ILE A 72 1.00 11.99 -0.28
C ILE A 72 1.13 11.88 1.24
N ALA A 73 2.26 11.38 1.75
CA ALA A 73 2.50 11.25 3.19
C ALA A 73 2.51 12.60 3.91
N GLU A 74 3.15 13.61 3.33
CA GLU A 74 3.20 14.99 3.84
C GLU A 74 1.80 15.61 3.91
N ALA A 75 0.98 15.42 2.87
CA ALA A 75 -0.39 15.92 2.84
C ALA A 75 -1.30 15.22 3.85
N LEU A 76 -1.16 13.89 4.02
CA LEU A 76 -1.87 13.14 5.06
C LEU A 76 -1.43 13.56 6.46
N ALA A 77 -0.13 13.78 6.68
CA ALA A 77 0.40 14.29 7.94
C ALA A 77 -0.17 15.68 8.28
N ALA A 78 -0.20 16.58 7.29
CA ALA A 78 -0.83 17.90 7.43
C ALA A 78 -2.35 17.82 7.68
N ALA A 79 -3.01 16.73 7.24
CA ALA A 79 -4.41 16.46 7.51
C ALA A 79 -4.67 15.81 8.89
N GLY A 80 -3.64 15.59 9.70
CA GLY A 80 -3.75 15.02 11.05
C GLY A 80 -3.72 13.50 11.09
N CYS A 81 -3.06 12.86 10.13
CA CYS A 81 -2.77 11.42 10.16
C CYS A 81 -1.32 11.16 10.58
N SER A 82 -1.06 9.95 11.09
CA SER A 82 0.30 9.40 11.20
C SER A 82 0.61 8.64 9.91
N ALA A 83 1.19 9.33 8.92
CA ALA A 83 1.50 8.76 7.62
C ALA A 83 2.84 8.03 7.65
N VAL A 84 2.82 6.72 7.38
CA VAL A 84 4.02 5.86 7.44
C VAL A 84 4.31 5.29 6.06
N THR A 85 5.38 5.76 5.42
CA THR A 85 5.85 5.21 4.16
C THR A 85 6.92 4.15 4.38
N VAL A 86 6.86 3.06 3.61
CA VAL A 86 7.65 1.85 3.85
C VAL A 86 8.38 1.42 2.58
N ASP A 87 9.65 1.06 2.73
CA ASP A 87 10.36 0.29 1.71
C ASP A 87 9.93 -1.18 1.80
N ALA A 88 9.29 -1.68 0.75
CA ALA A 88 8.83 -3.05 0.67
C ALA A 88 10.00 -4.07 0.74
N PRO A 89 9.74 -5.37 0.99
CA PRO A 89 10.79 -6.40 1.00
C PRO A 89 11.66 -6.35 -0.25
N ALA A 90 12.99 -6.47 -0.08
CA ALA A 90 14.00 -6.39 -1.13
C ALA A 90 14.09 -5.05 -1.91
N HIS A 91 13.37 -4.01 -1.50
CA HIS A 91 13.37 -2.69 -2.12
C HIS A 91 14.03 -1.64 -1.23
N GLY A 92 14.44 -0.51 -1.84
CA GLY A 92 15.03 0.63 -1.12
C GLY A 92 16.12 0.22 -0.12
N ALA A 93 15.95 0.63 1.13
CA ALA A 93 16.81 0.30 2.26
C ALA A 93 16.38 -0.97 3.02
N SER A 94 15.27 -1.60 2.64
CA SER A 94 14.83 -2.87 3.22
C SER A 94 15.69 -4.05 2.72
N PRO A 95 15.94 -5.06 3.59
CA PRO A 95 16.76 -6.21 3.23
C PRO A 95 16.04 -7.15 2.28
N GLY A 96 16.78 -8.12 1.73
CA GLY A 96 16.25 -9.18 0.87
C GLY A 96 16.66 -9.06 -0.60
N CYS A 97 16.50 -10.15 -1.33
CA CYS A 97 16.88 -10.26 -2.75
C CYS A 97 15.69 -10.57 -3.66
N LEU A 98 14.61 -11.13 -3.12
CA LEU A 98 13.45 -11.55 -3.87
C LEU A 98 12.19 -10.92 -3.28
N ALA A 99 11.25 -10.56 -4.15
CA ALA A 99 9.95 -10.05 -3.77
C ALA A 99 8.89 -10.45 -4.80
N SER A 100 7.62 -10.37 -4.41
CA SER A 100 6.45 -10.62 -5.25
C SER A 100 5.25 -9.87 -4.67
N MET A 101 4.11 -9.88 -5.37
CA MET A 101 2.85 -9.35 -4.83
C MET A 101 2.49 -9.98 -3.47
N ILE A 102 2.80 -11.26 -3.29
CA ILE A 102 2.52 -11.98 -2.03
C ILE A 102 3.40 -11.47 -0.90
N HIS A 103 4.70 -11.34 -1.13
CA HIS A 103 5.62 -10.77 -0.15
C HIS A 103 5.23 -9.33 0.22
N PHE A 104 4.78 -8.53 -0.75
CA PHE A 104 4.27 -7.18 -0.48
C PHE A 104 3.00 -7.22 0.37
N ALA A 105 2.05 -8.13 0.08
CA ALA A 105 0.81 -8.23 0.83
C ALA A 105 1.05 -8.71 2.28
N GLU A 106 1.95 -9.68 2.48
CA GLU A 106 2.36 -10.15 3.81
C GLU A 106 3.05 -9.04 4.61
N ALA A 107 3.96 -8.30 3.97
CA ALA A 107 4.60 -7.13 4.54
C ALA A 107 3.58 -6.03 4.90
N ALA A 108 2.61 -5.77 4.03
CA ALA A 108 1.55 -4.80 4.28
C ALA A 108 0.71 -5.20 5.50
N SER A 109 0.29 -6.47 5.59
CA SER A 109 -0.45 -6.99 6.75
C SER A 109 0.34 -6.86 8.04
N ALA A 110 1.61 -7.28 8.05
CA ALA A 110 2.46 -7.23 9.24
C ALA A 110 2.73 -5.79 9.68
N ALA A 111 3.09 -4.89 8.75
CA ALA A 111 3.33 -3.49 9.02
C ALA A 111 2.06 -2.78 9.50
N ALA A 112 0.93 -3.01 8.85
CA ALA A 112 -0.35 -2.43 9.23
C ALA A 112 -0.77 -2.88 10.64
N ALA A 113 -0.61 -4.16 10.97
CA ALA A 113 -0.90 -4.67 12.31
C ALA A 113 -0.01 -4.03 13.38
N ALA A 114 1.30 -3.94 13.13
CA ALA A 114 2.25 -3.31 14.06
C ALA A 114 1.96 -1.81 14.29
N LEU A 115 1.45 -1.13 13.27
CA LEU A 115 1.10 0.29 13.34
C LEU A 115 -0.30 0.54 13.94
N GLY A 116 -1.16 -0.48 14.02
CA GLY A 116 -2.60 -0.25 14.18
C GLY A 116 -3.19 0.58 13.03
N ALA A 117 -2.71 0.35 11.80
CA ALA A 117 -3.10 1.15 10.64
C ALA A 117 -4.61 1.11 10.41
N ARG A 118 -5.20 2.29 10.24
CA ARG A 118 -6.62 2.48 9.96
C ARG A 118 -6.88 2.51 8.46
N MET A 119 -5.91 2.94 7.68
CA MET A 119 -6.00 3.07 6.24
C MET A 119 -4.68 2.69 5.58
N ALA A 120 -4.73 2.31 4.31
CA ALA A 120 -3.53 2.12 3.49
C ALA A 120 -3.66 2.79 2.12
N VAL A 121 -2.54 3.27 1.58
CA VAL A 121 -2.41 3.83 0.25
C VAL A 121 -1.31 3.05 -0.47
N GLY A 122 -1.65 2.40 -1.58
CA GLY A 122 -0.69 1.65 -2.37
C GLY A 122 -0.62 2.16 -3.81
N HIS A 123 0.58 2.22 -4.37
CA HIS A 123 0.82 2.52 -5.78
C HIS A 123 1.20 1.27 -6.55
N SER A 124 0.62 1.07 -7.74
CA SER A 124 0.95 -0.04 -8.64
C SER A 124 0.88 -1.37 -7.89
N LEU A 125 1.96 -2.17 -7.92
CA LEU A 125 2.08 -3.40 -7.14
C LEU A 125 1.74 -3.23 -5.65
N GLY A 126 2.10 -2.10 -5.03
CA GLY A 126 1.76 -1.79 -3.64
C GLY A 126 0.25 -1.62 -3.44
N GLY A 127 -0.47 -1.09 -4.44
CA GLY A 127 -1.94 -1.00 -4.44
C GLY A 127 -2.57 -2.38 -4.46
N SER A 128 -2.17 -3.22 -5.41
CA SER A 128 -2.63 -4.61 -5.53
C SER A 128 -2.29 -5.44 -4.30
N ALA A 129 -1.14 -5.19 -3.68
CA ALA A 129 -0.72 -5.86 -2.45
C ALA A 129 -1.57 -5.49 -1.24
N VAL A 130 -1.94 -4.21 -1.08
CA VAL A 130 -2.89 -3.77 -0.04
C VAL A 130 -4.25 -4.45 -0.23
N VAL A 131 -4.73 -4.50 -1.47
CA VAL A 131 -5.99 -5.18 -1.82
C VAL A 131 -5.90 -6.68 -1.52
N LEU A 132 -4.82 -7.35 -1.90
CA LEU A 132 -4.58 -8.76 -1.58
C LEU A 132 -4.48 -9.01 -0.07
N ALA A 133 -3.85 -8.10 0.68
CA ALA A 133 -3.78 -8.18 2.13
C ALA A 133 -5.19 -8.11 2.75
N MET A 134 -6.06 -7.22 2.24
CA MET A 134 -7.45 -7.12 2.68
C MET A 134 -8.27 -8.36 2.34
N ILE A 135 -8.09 -8.94 1.14
CA ILE A 135 -8.68 -10.24 0.77
C ILE A 135 -8.26 -11.33 1.74
N ARG A 136 -7.01 -11.27 2.24
CA ARG A 136 -6.43 -12.21 3.22
C ARG A 136 -6.70 -11.84 4.69
N GLY A 137 -7.60 -10.89 4.94
CA GLY A 137 -8.10 -10.58 6.28
C GLY A 137 -7.51 -9.35 6.96
N LEU A 138 -6.66 -8.56 6.29
CA LEU A 138 -6.27 -7.25 6.80
C LEU A 138 -7.50 -6.34 6.90
N ARG A 139 -7.80 -5.87 8.10
CA ARG A 139 -8.92 -4.96 8.36
C ARG A 139 -8.45 -3.51 8.37
N LEU A 140 -9.06 -2.70 7.51
CA LEU A 140 -8.85 -1.26 7.40
C LEU A 140 -10.23 -0.58 7.35
N ASP A 141 -10.28 0.70 7.70
CA ASP A 141 -11.46 1.55 7.51
C ASP A 141 -11.61 1.99 6.06
N ALA A 142 -10.48 2.09 5.35
CA ALA A 142 -10.41 2.52 3.98
C ALA A 142 -9.08 2.12 3.34
N ALA A 143 -9.06 2.04 2.01
CA ALA A 143 -7.84 1.90 1.24
C ALA A 143 -7.87 2.76 -0.02
N VAL A 144 -6.68 3.13 -0.50
CA VAL A 144 -6.50 3.74 -1.83
C VAL A 144 -5.54 2.88 -2.63
N ALA A 145 -5.91 2.57 -3.86
CA ALA A 145 -5.06 1.90 -4.82
C ALA A 145 -4.86 2.80 -6.05
N ILE A 146 -3.62 3.26 -6.26
CA ILE A 146 -3.24 4.17 -7.35
C ILE A 146 -2.58 3.36 -8.47
N SER A 147 -3.15 3.38 -9.67
CA SER A 147 -2.76 2.57 -10.83
C SER A 147 -2.53 1.08 -10.52
N PRO A 148 -3.42 0.38 -9.80
CA PRO A 148 -3.18 -1.01 -9.42
C PRO A 148 -3.33 -1.96 -10.62
N PRO A 149 -2.37 -2.88 -10.87
CA PRO A 149 -2.64 -4.03 -11.72
C PRO A 149 -3.70 -4.93 -11.08
N ARG A 150 -4.48 -5.61 -11.92
CA ARG A 150 -5.54 -6.52 -11.45
C ARG A 150 -5.00 -7.81 -10.83
N GLY A 151 -3.76 -8.16 -11.13
CA GLY A 151 -3.12 -9.40 -10.72
C GLY A 151 -1.77 -9.61 -11.42
N PRO A 152 -1.03 -10.68 -11.09
CA PRO A 152 0.30 -10.94 -11.65
C PRO A 152 0.29 -11.58 -13.04
N ALA A 153 -0.83 -12.12 -13.52
CA ALA A 153 -0.89 -12.86 -14.79
C ALA A 153 -0.43 -12.04 -16.02
N GLY A 154 -0.86 -10.77 -16.10
CA GLY A 154 -0.44 -9.87 -17.17
C GLY A 154 1.07 -9.58 -17.15
N PHE A 155 1.63 -9.37 -15.96
CA PHE A 155 3.07 -9.20 -15.75
C PHE A 155 3.87 -10.44 -16.16
N VAL A 156 3.41 -11.64 -15.77
CA VAL A 156 4.06 -12.90 -16.17
C VAL A 156 4.05 -13.08 -17.68
N SER A 157 2.93 -12.76 -18.33
CA SER A 157 2.79 -12.87 -19.79
C SER A 157 3.73 -11.91 -20.52
N HIS A 158 3.80 -10.66 -20.05
CA HIS A 158 4.68 -9.65 -20.61
C HIS A 158 6.16 -10.01 -20.40
N ALA A 159 6.56 -10.38 -19.19
CA ALA A 159 7.94 -10.75 -18.89
C ALA A 159 8.37 -12.02 -19.66
N ALA A 160 7.46 -12.97 -19.87
CA ALA A 160 7.73 -14.14 -20.69
C ALA A 160 8.04 -13.77 -22.14
N ALA A 161 7.26 -12.84 -22.71
CA ALA A 161 7.48 -12.35 -24.07
C ALA A 161 8.82 -11.61 -24.20
N GLU A 162 9.14 -10.72 -23.26
CA GLU A 162 10.42 -9.98 -23.26
C GLU A 162 11.64 -10.90 -23.11
N LEU A 163 11.53 -11.94 -22.28
CA LEU A 163 12.62 -12.89 -22.02
C LEU A 163 12.69 -14.04 -23.04
N GLY A 164 11.75 -14.12 -23.99
CA GLY A 164 11.71 -15.18 -24.99
C GLY A 164 11.44 -16.58 -24.40
N VAL A 165 10.67 -16.66 -23.31
CA VAL A 165 10.30 -17.92 -22.64
C VAL A 165 8.79 -18.17 -22.72
N SER A 166 8.36 -19.42 -22.49
CA SER A 166 6.93 -19.74 -22.43
C SER A 166 6.27 -19.11 -21.20
N ALA A 167 5.19 -18.36 -21.40
CA ALA A 167 4.37 -17.79 -20.33
C ALA A 167 3.81 -18.86 -19.40
N ALA A 168 3.36 -20.00 -19.94
CA ALA A 168 2.90 -21.13 -19.16
C ALA A 168 4.03 -21.73 -18.30
N ALA A 169 5.24 -21.88 -18.86
CA ALA A 169 6.38 -22.40 -18.10
C ALA A 169 6.86 -21.44 -17.00
N LEU A 170 6.85 -20.13 -17.28
CA LEU A 170 7.18 -19.09 -16.31
C LEU A 170 6.12 -18.98 -15.21
N GLY A 171 4.84 -19.02 -15.57
CA GLY A 171 3.72 -19.05 -14.64
C GLY A 171 3.76 -20.27 -13.72
N ALA A 172 4.02 -21.46 -14.27
CA ALA A 172 4.21 -22.67 -13.46
C ALA A 172 5.45 -22.58 -12.55
N ASP A 173 6.53 -21.89 -12.96
CA ASP A 173 7.67 -21.64 -12.07
C ASP A 173 7.31 -20.68 -10.93
N MET A 174 6.53 -19.64 -11.21
CA MET A 174 5.99 -18.74 -10.19
C MET A 174 5.11 -19.48 -9.21
N GLU A 175 4.17 -20.27 -9.70
CA GLU A 175 3.28 -21.08 -8.85
C GLU A 175 4.08 -22.02 -7.94
N ARG A 176 5.09 -22.74 -8.48
CA ARG A 176 5.95 -23.60 -7.67
C ARG A 176 6.69 -22.85 -6.56
N ARG A 177 7.10 -21.61 -6.78
CA ARG A 177 7.85 -20.79 -5.81
C ARG A 177 6.96 -20.11 -4.78
N LEU A 178 5.79 -19.68 -5.22
CA LEU A 178 4.89 -18.80 -4.47
C LEU A 178 3.68 -19.53 -3.89
N GLY A 179 3.47 -20.80 -4.27
CA GLY A 179 2.39 -21.65 -3.79
C GLY A 179 1.00 -21.30 -4.35
N VAL A 180 0.92 -20.40 -5.34
CA VAL A 180 -0.35 -19.96 -5.94
C VAL A 180 -0.14 -19.60 -7.41
N SER A 181 -1.07 -20.05 -8.26
CA SER A 181 -1.08 -19.69 -9.66
C SER A 181 -1.24 -18.17 -9.85
N PRO A 182 -0.50 -17.55 -10.79
CA PRO A 182 -0.72 -16.15 -11.13
C PRO A 182 -2.17 -15.82 -11.52
N ASP A 183 -2.86 -16.75 -12.18
CA ASP A 183 -4.25 -16.57 -12.63
C ASP A 183 -5.24 -16.63 -11.47
N ALA A 184 -4.89 -17.31 -10.38
CA ALA A 184 -5.72 -17.38 -9.17
C ALA A 184 -5.72 -16.07 -8.38
N LEU A 185 -4.82 -15.13 -8.71
CA LEU A 185 -4.70 -13.81 -8.07
C LEU A 185 -5.32 -12.69 -8.93
N ASP A 186 -6.50 -12.94 -9.52
CA ASP A 186 -7.32 -11.92 -10.19
C ASP A 186 -8.16 -11.15 -9.15
N LEU A 187 -7.58 -10.08 -8.59
CA LEU A 187 -8.14 -9.32 -7.46
C LEU A 187 -9.59 -8.83 -7.65
N PRO A 188 -10.01 -8.35 -8.85
CA PRO A 188 -11.41 -8.02 -9.12
C PRO A 188 -12.43 -9.12 -8.76
N ARG A 189 -12.02 -10.39 -8.80
CA ARG A 189 -12.91 -11.54 -8.55
C ARG A 189 -12.88 -12.03 -7.11
N LEU A 190 -12.11 -11.38 -6.25
CA LEU A 190 -11.73 -11.91 -4.93
C LEU A 190 -12.17 -11.01 -3.76
N ALA A 191 -12.97 -9.97 -4.01
CA ALA A 191 -13.41 -9.07 -2.97
C ALA A 191 -14.08 -9.83 -1.80
N PRO A 192 -13.63 -9.63 -0.55
CA PRO A 192 -14.19 -10.34 0.59
C PRO A 192 -15.55 -9.75 1.00
N PRO A 193 -16.43 -10.55 1.65
CA PRO A 193 -17.62 -10.01 2.32
C PRO A 193 -17.23 -8.91 3.32
N GLY A 194 -17.95 -7.79 3.31
CA GLY A 194 -17.65 -6.66 4.19
C GLY A 194 -16.36 -5.90 3.82
N ALA A 195 -15.90 -6.03 2.58
CA ALA A 195 -14.78 -5.30 2.02
C ALA A 195 -14.77 -3.80 2.40
N ALA A 196 -13.63 -3.35 2.93
CA ALA A 196 -13.43 -1.95 3.28
C ALA A 196 -13.63 -1.03 2.06
N PRO A 197 -14.15 0.20 2.26
CA PRO A 197 -14.18 1.24 1.24
C PRO A 197 -12.85 1.37 0.50
N LEU A 198 -12.90 1.35 -0.84
CA LEU A 198 -11.72 1.42 -1.70
C LEU A 198 -11.85 2.62 -2.65
N LEU A 199 -10.79 3.42 -2.75
CA LEU A 199 -10.65 4.41 -3.83
C LEU A 199 -9.60 3.91 -4.80
N VAL A 200 -10.01 3.63 -6.04
CA VAL A 200 -9.09 3.34 -7.14
C VAL A 200 -8.84 4.64 -7.90
N ILE A 201 -7.58 5.02 -8.09
CA ILE A 201 -7.19 6.20 -8.86
C ILE A 201 -6.33 5.74 -10.03
N HIS A 202 -6.71 6.01 -11.27
CA HIS A 202 -5.96 5.53 -12.44
C HIS A 202 -6.05 6.54 -13.58
N ASP A 203 -4.93 6.74 -14.28
CA ASP A 203 -4.90 7.53 -15.51
C ASP A 203 -5.17 6.63 -16.74
N PRO A 204 -6.14 6.95 -17.62
CA PRO A 204 -6.37 6.23 -18.87
C PRO A 204 -5.16 6.19 -19.81
N GLY A 205 -4.24 7.16 -19.71
CA GLY A 205 -2.98 7.23 -20.44
C GLY A 205 -1.81 6.56 -19.73
N ASP A 206 -2.03 5.76 -18.68
CA ASP A 206 -1.02 4.94 -18.04
C ASP A 206 -0.44 3.92 -19.04
N ARG A 207 0.86 4.03 -19.31
CA ARG A 207 1.60 3.19 -20.26
C ARG A 207 2.26 1.99 -19.58
N GLU A 208 2.30 1.95 -18.26
CA GLU A 208 2.89 0.85 -17.49
C GLU A 208 1.81 -0.17 -17.13
N ILE A 209 0.66 0.30 -16.64
CA ILE A 209 -0.47 -0.55 -16.23
C ILE A 209 -1.74 -0.13 -16.98
N PRO A 210 -2.39 -1.03 -17.74
CA PRO A 210 -3.61 -0.71 -18.46
C PRO A 210 -4.71 -0.19 -17.53
N PHE A 211 -5.40 0.87 -17.94
CA PHE A 211 -6.53 1.44 -17.19
C PHE A 211 -7.65 0.42 -16.91
N ALA A 212 -7.83 -0.56 -17.80
CA ALA A 212 -8.78 -1.64 -17.64
C ALA A 212 -8.57 -2.46 -16.36
N ASP A 213 -7.34 -2.52 -15.82
CA ASP A 213 -7.05 -3.23 -14.57
C ASP A 213 -7.64 -2.50 -13.37
N GLY A 214 -7.43 -1.19 -13.26
CA GLY A 214 -8.01 -0.37 -12.20
C GLY A 214 -9.53 -0.29 -12.32
N ALA A 215 -10.05 -0.18 -13.55
CA ALA A 215 -11.48 -0.19 -13.80
C ALA A 215 -12.14 -1.52 -13.40
N ALA A 216 -11.55 -2.65 -13.79
CA ALA A 216 -12.04 -3.96 -13.39
C ALA A 216 -12.01 -4.16 -11.87
N LEU A 217 -10.96 -3.68 -11.20
CA LEU A 217 -10.88 -3.74 -9.73
C LEU A 217 -11.98 -2.92 -9.08
N ALA A 218 -12.25 -1.71 -9.58
CA ALA A 218 -13.33 -0.88 -9.06
C ALA A 218 -14.72 -1.50 -9.30
N GLU A 219 -14.94 -2.16 -10.44
CA GLU A 219 -16.18 -2.87 -10.75
C GLU A 219 -16.38 -4.11 -9.87
N GLY A 220 -15.32 -4.89 -9.66
CA GLY A 220 -15.36 -6.12 -8.86
C GLY A 220 -15.38 -5.92 -7.35
N TRP A 221 -15.18 -4.68 -6.87
CA TRP A 221 -15.07 -4.37 -5.45
C TRP A 221 -16.31 -3.59 -4.94
N PRO A 222 -17.15 -4.17 -4.06
CA PRO A 222 -18.50 -3.65 -3.78
C PRO A 222 -18.60 -2.20 -3.29
N THR A 223 -17.57 -1.70 -2.61
CA THR A 223 -17.52 -0.35 -2.01
C THR A 223 -16.53 0.57 -2.72
N ALA A 224 -16.04 0.15 -3.91
CA ALA A 224 -15.03 0.91 -4.60
C ALA A 224 -15.60 2.10 -5.37
N ARG A 225 -14.78 3.15 -5.47
CA ARG A 225 -14.97 4.27 -6.41
C ARG A 225 -13.76 4.35 -7.33
N LEU A 226 -13.99 4.56 -8.61
CA LEU A 226 -12.94 4.85 -9.59
C LEU A 226 -12.84 6.36 -9.81
N LEU A 227 -11.65 6.91 -9.61
CA LEU A 227 -11.27 8.26 -10.02
C LEU A 227 -10.34 8.14 -11.23
N ALA A 228 -10.88 8.41 -12.42
CA ALA A 228 -10.06 8.54 -13.62
C ALA A 228 -9.37 9.92 -13.61
N THR A 229 -8.06 9.93 -13.84
CA THR A 229 -7.28 11.17 -14.02
C THR A 229 -7.00 11.42 -15.49
N GLU A 230 -6.36 12.54 -15.85
CA GLU A 230 -6.04 12.84 -17.24
C GLU A 230 -4.59 13.32 -17.39
N GLY A 231 -3.85 12.66 -18.28
CA GLY A 231 -2.52 13.09 -18.70
C GLY A 231 -1.43 12.97 -17.64
N LEU A 232 -1.65 12.27 -16.52
CA LEU A 232 -0.66 12.05 -15.45
C LEU A 232 0.20 10.81 -15.73
N GLY A 233 -0.40 9.76 -16.28
CA GLY A 233 0.23 8.44 -16.45
C GLY A 233 0.69 7.81 -15.13
N HIS A 234 1.57 6.80 -15.20
CA HIS A 234 1.88 5.95 -14.04
C HIS A 234 2.57 6.62 -12.85
N ARG A 235 3.41 7.63 -13.12
CA ARG A 235 4.35 8.19 -12.13
C ARG A 235 4.00 9.59 -11.65
N ARG A 236 3.56 10.48 -12.56
CA ARG A 236 3.22 11.87 -12.17
C ARG A 236 1.97 11.92 -11.30
N ILE A 237 1.12 10.90 -11.39
CA ILE A 237 -0.08 10.72 -10.56
C ILE A 237 0.21 10.82 -9.05
N LEU A 238 1.40 10.40 -8.61
CA LEU A 238 1.80 10.45 -7.18
C LEU A 238 2.11 11.86 -6.67
N ARG A 239 2.32 12.82 -7.57
CA ARG A 239 2.68 14.20 -7.24
C ARG A 239 1.59 15.19 -7.62
N ASP A 240 0.51 14.71 -8.24
CA ASP A 240 -0.58 15.54 -8.69
C ASP A 240 -1.38 16.08 -7.50
N PRO A 241 -1.58 17.41 -7.39
CA PRO A 241 -2.34 18.00 -6.30
C PRO A 241 -3.79 17.49 -6.19
N GLY A 242 -4.44 17.20 -7.31
CA GLY A 242 -5.81 16.69 -7.35
C GLY A 242 -5.90 15.26 -6.81
N VAL A 243 -4.96 14.40 -7.19
CA VAL A 243 -4.83 13.04 -6.64
C VAL A 243 -4.56 13.09 -5.13
N ILE A 244 -3.58 13.90 -4.70
CA ILE A 244 -3.25 14.05 -3.28
C ILE A 244 -4.47 14.54 -2.48
N ALA A 245 -5.20 15.53 -3.01
CA ALA A 245 -6.43 16.02 -2.40
C ALA A 245 -7.51 14.93 -2.29
N ALA A 246 -7.66 14.09 -3.32
CA ALA A 246 -8.61 12.97 -3.30
C ALA A 246 -8.25 11.93 -2.22
N VAL A 247 -6.96 11.61 -2.06
CA VAL A 247 -6.49 10.72 -0.98
C VAL A 247 -6.82 11.29 0.40
N VAL A 248 -6.51 12.56 0.63
CA VAL A 248 -6.81 13.24 1.89
C VAL A 248 -8.32 13.34 2.15
N ALA A 249 -9.11 13.62 1.13
CA ALA A 249 -10.57 13.65 1.22
C ALA A 249 -11.12 12.28 1.62
N HIS A 250 -10.61 11.21 1.01
CA HIS A 250 -11.01 9.85 1.36
C HIS A 250 -10.67 9.50 2.81
N ALA A 251 -9.48 9.89 3.29
CA ALA A 251 -9.11 9.74 4.70
C ALA A 251 -10.08 10.49 5.64
N ARG A 252 -10.40 11.75 5.35
CA ARG A 252 -11.32 12.58 6.16
C ARG A 252 -12.77 12.11 6.17
N GLU A 253 -13.18 11.40 5.11
CA GLU A 253 -14.51 10.81 4.96
C GLU A 253 -14.64 9.51 5.75
N ARG A 254 -13.56 8.69 5.79
CA ARG A 254 -13.64 7.30 6.26
C ARG A 254 -13.02 7.04 7.62
N LEU A 255 -12.05 7.85 8.03
CA LEU A 255 -11.40 7.69 9.33
C LEU A 255 -12.28 8.27 10.46
N PRO A 256 -12.24 7.69 11.67
CA PRO A 256 -13.06 8.13 12.79
C PRO A 256 -12.72 9.56 13.20
N ARG A 257 -13.74 10.29 13.68
CA ARG A 257 -13.59 11.64 14.22
C ARG A 257 -13.72 11.64 15.73
N CYS A 258 -12.87 12.41 16.37
CA CYS A 258 -12.87 12.68 17.79
C CYS A 258 -14.18 13.36 18.20
N GLY A 259 -14.93 12.74 19.13
CA GLY A 259 -16.18 13.28 19.61
C GLY A 259 -16.05 14.63 20.34
N GLY A 260 -14.88 14.95 20.89
CA GLY A 260 -14.64 16.22 21.59
C GLY A 260 -14.33 17.43 20.69
N CYS A 261 -13.51 17.26 19.65
CA CYS A 261 -13.02 18.37 18.84
C CYS A 261 -13.17 18.20 17.32
N GLY A 262 -13.75 17.09 16.86
CA GLY A 262 -13.98 16.80 15.43
C GLY A 262 -12.74 16.46 14.60
N ARG A 263 -11.53 16.56 15.16
CA ARG A 263 -10.28 16.10 14.52
C ARG A 263 -10.29 14.58 14.30
N LEU A 264 -9.40 14.07 13.45
CA LEU A 264 -9.24 12.62 13.28
C LEU A 264 -8.86 11.94 14.61
N ALA A 265 -9.55 10.85 14.94
CA ALA A 265 -9.32 10.05 16.12
C ALA A 265 -8.29 8.94 15.83
N THR A 266 -7.52 8.56 16.84
CA THR A 266 -6.44 7.57 16.70
C THR A 266 -6.95 6.13 16.78
N ALA A 267 -8.09 5.90 17.42
CA ALA A 267 -8.75 4.61 17.51
C ALA A 267 -10.24 4.70 17.17
N ALA A 268 -10.80 3.59 16.68
CA ALA A 268 -12.24 3.39 16.65
C ALA A 268 -12.70 2.87 18.02
N SER A 269 -13.52 3.66 18.70
CA SER A 269 -14.20 3.32 19.95
C SER A 269 -15.63 3.88 19.91
N PRO A 270 -16.54 3.49 20.81
CA PRO A 270 -17.88 4.09 20.89
C PRO A 270 -17.83 5.61 21.06
N GLU A 271 -16.79 6.10 21.74
CA GLU A 271 -16.46 7.52 21.86
C GLU A 271 -15.02 7.76 21.38
N PRO A 272 -14.79 7.93 20.06
CA PRO A 272 -13.45 8.13 19.53
C PRO A 272 -12.85 9.42 20.09
N ARG A 273 -11.56 9.36 20.43
CA ARG A 273 -10.76 10.52 20.85
C ARG A 273 -9.51 10.63 19.99
N CYS A 274 -9.08 11.86 19.74
CA CYS A 274 -7.72 12.14 19.27
C CYS A 274 -6.80 12.24 20.49
N ASP A 275 -5.49 12.09 20.27
CA ASP A 275 -4.50 12.07 21.37
C ASP A 275 -4.61 13.31 22.27
N GLY A 276 -4.83 14.49 21.68
CA GLY A 276 -4.99 15.72 22.46
C GLY A 276 -6.23 15.74 23.36
N CYS A 277 -7.37 15.22 22.89
CA CYS A 277 -8.57 15.11 23.73
C CYS A 277 -8.46 13.97 24.73
N ALA A 278 -7.84 12.85 24.38
CA ALA A 278 -7.60 11.74 25.31
C ALA A 278 -6.71 12.19 26.48
N MET A 279 -5.61 12.89 26.18
CA MET A 279 -4.75 13.49 27.20
C MET A 279 -5.49 14.52 28.06
N ALA A 280 -6.35 15.34 27.47
CA ALA A 280 -7.14 16.31 28.22
C ALA A 280 -8.15 15.61 29.15
N ASP A 281 -8.85 14.59 28.66
CA ASP A 281 -9.80 13.80 29.46
C ASP A 281 -9.07 13.17 30.67
N ASP A 282 -7.90 12.55 30.45
CA ASP A 282 -7.08 11.96 31.52
C ASP A 282 -6.56 13.02 32.51
N LEU A 283 -6.20 14.22 32.02
CA LEU A 283 -5.68 15.31 32.84
C LEU A 283 -6.73 16.04 33.65
N TRP A 284 -8.02 15.99 33.28
CA TRP A 284 -9.09 16.76 33.92
C TRP A 284 -10.21 15.91 34.54
N ASP A 285 -10.30 14.61 34.25
CA ASP A 285 -11.21 13.69 34.95
C ASP A 285 -10.63 13.34 36.34
N ARG A 286 -11.24 13.91 37.38
CA ARG A 286 -10.86 13.68 38.79
C ARG A 286 -11.39 12.36 39.34
N ASP A 287 -12.48 11.84 38.77
CA ASP A 287 -13.18 10.66 39.31
C ASP A 287 -12.49 9.37 38.83
N ARG A 288 -12.00 9.32 37.59
CA ARG A 288 -11.16 8.20 37.12
C ARG A 288 -9.86 8.04 37.89
N ARG A 289 -9.21 9.15 38.28
CA ARG A 289 -7.97 9.11 39.05
C ARG A 289 -8.17 8.67 40.49
N ARG A 290 -9.32 8.95 41.10
CA ARG A 290 -9.69 8.45 42.43
C ARG A 290 -10.07 6.96 42.44
N ALA A 291 -10.53 6.42 41.31
CA ALA A 291 -10.87 5.00 41.18
C ALA A 291 -9.67 4.09 40.86
N ALA A 292 -8.56 4.67 40.39
CA ALA A 292 -7.32 3.96 40.05
C ALA A 292 -6.25 4.01 41.16
N SER A 293 -6.55 4.69 42.27
CA SER A 293 -5.71 4.83 43.47
C SER A 293 -6.35 4.13 44.66
#